data_AF-A0A7L2S6C4-F1
#
_entry.id   AF-A0A7L2S6C4-F1
#
_cell.length_a   1.000
_cell.length_b   1.000
_cell.length_c   1.000
_cell.angle_alpha   90.00
_cell.angle_beta   90.00
_cell.angle_gamma   90.00
#
_symmetry.space_group_name_H-M   'P 1'
#
loop_
_entity.id
_entity.type
_entity.pdbx_description
1 polymer ?
#
loop_
_entity_poly.entity_id
_entity_poly.type
_entity_poly.pdbx_seq_one_letter_code
_entity_poly.pdbx_strand_id
1 'polypeptide(L)' 'QTWHKACFHCEVCKMMLTVNNFVSHEKKPYCQAHNPKINAFTSVFDTPINMNAKKLSEVVSE' A
#
# COMPACT_ATOMS: atom_id res chain seq x y z
N GLN A 1 17.03 -6.17 11.35
CA GLN A 1 15.79 -5.70 12.01
C GLN A 1 15.17 -6.91 12.70
N THR A 2 15.20 -6.95 14.03
CA THR A 2 14.71 -8.10 14.81
C THR A 2 13.41 -7.69 15.50
N TRP A 3 12.29 -8.25 15.07
CA TRP A 3 10.98 -7.96 15.66
C TRP A 3 10.69 -9.01 16.73
N HIS A 4 10.52 -8.59 17.97
CA HIS A 4 10.00 -9.48 19.00
C HIS A 4 8.53 -9.80 18.67
N LYS A 5 8.10 -11.06 18.86
CA LYS A 5 6.71 -11.48 18.65
C LYS A 5 5.70 -10.57 19.36
N ALA A 6 6.01 -10.16 20.58
CA ALA A 6 5.17 -9.27 21.38
C ALA A 6 5.14 -7.82 20.85
N CYS A 7 6.18 -7.39 20.12
CA CYS A 7 6.32 -6.05 19.58
C CYS A 7 5.89 -5.95 18.10
N PHE A 8 5.37 -7.03 17.53
CA PHE A 8 5.04 -7.10 16.11
C PHE A 8 3.55 -6.88 15.88
N HIS A 9 3.15 -5.62 15.94
CA HIS A 9 1.77 -5.18 15.82
C HIS A 9 1.66 -3.99 14.87
N CYS A 10 0.55 -3.89 14.17
CA CYS A 10 0.30 -2.78 13.24
C CYS A 10 0.39 -1.45 13.97
N GLU A 11 1.11 -0.48 13.41
CA GLU A 11 1.25 0.84 14.04
C GLU A 11 -0.10 1.55 14.22
N VAL A 12 -1.07 1.31 13.33
CA VAL A 12 -2.39 1.96 13.32
C VAL A 12 -3.39 1.25 14.23
N CYS A 13 -3.71 -0.02 13.95
CA CYS A 13 -4.75 -0.75 14.69
C CYS A 13 -4.25 -1.61 15.85
N LYS A 14 -2.94 -1.66 16.10
CA LYS A 14 -2.28 -2.48 17.13
C LYS A 14 -2.59 -3.99 17.08
N MET A 15 -3.19 -4.47 15.98
CA MET A 15 -3.39 -5.91 15.74
C MET A 15 -2.04 -6.62 15.59
N MET A 16 -1.91 -7.81 16.18
CA MET A 16 -0.72 -8.65 16.01
C MET A 16 -0.55 -9.05 14.55
N LEU A 17 0.67 -8.86 14.04
CA LEU A 17 1.05 -9.20 12.68
C LEU A 17 1.82 -10.52 12.69
N THR A 18 1.86 -11.17 11.53
CA THR A 18 2.68 -12.37 11.31
C THR A 18 3.62 -12.11 10.15
N VAL A 19 4.69 -12.90 10.05
CA VAL A 19 5.69 -12.77 8.97
C VAL A 19 5.05 -12.88 7.58
N ASN A 20 3.87 -13.52 7.49
CA ASN A 20 3.12 -13.71 6.25
C ASN A 20 2.07 -12.62 5.97
N ASN A 21 1.74 -11.77 6.95
CA ASN A 21 0.67 -10.77 6.84
C ASN A 21 1.12 -9.43 7.41
N PHE A 22 2.26 -8.92 6.93
CA PHE A 22 2.69 -7.57 7.28
C PHE A 22 3.31 -6.87 6.08
N VAL A 23 3.26 -5.55 6.12
CA VAL A 23 4.00 -4.69 5.20
C VAL A 23 4.86 -3.76 6.04
N SER A 24 6.14 -3.65 5.72
CA SER A 24 7.04 -2.67 6.35
C SER A 24 7.08 -1.39 5.53
N HIS A 25 6.74 -0.26 6.14
CA HIS A 25 6.89 1.06 5.54
C HIS A 25 7.66 1.96 6.51
N GLU A 26 8.71 2.65 6.04
CA GLU A 26 9.54 3.54 6.88
C GLU A 26 9.99 2.93 8.21
N LYS A 27 10.42 1.66 8.19
CA LYS A 27 10.84 0.88 9.39
C LYS A 27 9.73 0.63 10.41
N LYS A 28 8.46 0.82 10.05
CA LYS A 28 7.29 0.51 10.88
C LYS A 28 6.43 -0.60 10.24
N PRO A 29 5.85 -1.51 11.04
CA PRO A 29 5.02 -2.59 10.52
C PRO A 29 3.54 -2.19 10.44
N TYR A 30 2.89 -2.55 9.35
CA TYR A 30 1.48 -2.29 9.07
C TYR A 30 0.77 -3.57 8.62
N CYS A 31 -0.54 -3.68 8.90
CA CYS A 31 -1.37 -4.71 8.28
C CYS A 31 -1.66 -4.36 6.81
N GLN A 32 -2.17 -5.31 6.03
CA GLN A 32 -2.50 -5.07 4.62
C GLN A 32 -3.51 -3.92 4.42
N ALA A 33 -4.46 -3.75 5.35
CA ALA A 33 -5.48 -2.71 5.30
C ALA A 33 -4.93 -1.31 5.61
N HIS A 34 -3.97 -1.20 6.54
CA HIS A 34 -3.33 0.05 6.94
C HIS A 34 -1.95 0.23 6.30
N ASN A 35 -1.65 -0.54 5.25
CA ASN A 35 -0.43 -0.36 4.49
C ASN A 35 -0.45 1.06 3.90
N PRO A 36 0.51 1.93 4.25
CA PRO A 36 0.65 3.24 3.63
C PRO A 36 1.05 3.04 2.18
N LYS A 37 0.05 2.74 1.33
CA LYS A 37 0.20 2.82 -0.10
C LYS A 37 0.26 4.30 -0.39
N ILE A 38 1.40 4.75 -0.92
CA ILE A 38 1.45 6.03 -1.61
C ILE A 38 0.25 6.00 -2.55
N ASN A 39 -0.69 6.86 -2.23
CA ASN A 39 -1.82 7.21 -3.06
C ASN A 39 -1.29 7.49 -4.48
N ALA A 40 -1.35 6.47 -5.34
CA ALA A 40 -1.38 6.66 -6.78
C ALA A 40 -2.68 7.40 -7.21
N PHE A 41 -3.51 7.80 -6.24
CA PHE A 41 -4.35 8.98 -6.34
C PHE A 41 -3.44 10.21 -6.33
N THR A 42 -2.74 10.45 -7.45
CA THR A 42 -2.43 11.82 -7.81
C THR A 42 -3.76 12.56 -7.74
N SER A 43 -3.82 13.57 -6.89
CA SER A 43 -4.96 14.45 -6.80
C SER A 43 -5.08 15.20 -8.13
N VAL A 44 -5.72 14.59 -9.13
CA VAL A 44 -6.27 15.33 -10.27
C VAL A 44 -7.54 15.97 -9.76
N PHE A 45 -7.40 16.97 -8.90
CA PHE A 45 -8.43 17.99 -8.80
C PHE A 45 -8.19 18.94 -9.99
N ASP A 46 -9.19 18.91 -10.87
CA ASP A 46 -9.41 19.74 -12.05
C ASP A 46 -8.62 19.41 -13.32
N THR A 47 -8.92 18.25 -13.92
CA THR A 47 -8.93 18.14 -15.39
C THR A 47 -9.95 17.09 -15.83
N PRO A 48 -10.90 17.40 -16.74
CA PRO A 48 -11.83 16.40 -17.25
C PRO A 48 -11.05 15.34 -18.02
N ILE A 49 -10.97 14.14 -17.44
CA ILE A 49 -10.27 12.99 -18.00
C ILE A 49 -10.94 12.60 -19.31
N ASN A 50 -10.28 12.86 -20.44
CA ASN A 50 -10.67 12.36 -21.75
C ASN A 50 -10.66 10.82 -21.71
N MET A 51 -11.74 10.22 -22.23
CA MET A 51 -12.13 8.80 -22.17
C MET A 51 -11.19 7.80 -22.86
N ASN A 52 -9.89 8.10 -23.02
CA ASN A 52 -8.96 7.30 -23.82
C ASN A 52 -7.80 6.64 -23.04
N ALA A 53 -7.72 6.79 -21.72
CA ALA A 53 -6.67 6.19 -20.90
C ALA A 53 -6.89 4.70 -20.57
N LYS A 54 -7.94 4.05 -21.09
CA LYS A 54 -8.08 2.59 -21.02
C LYS A 54 -7.14 1.85 -21.97
N LYS A 55 -6.55 2.52 -22.97
CA LYS A 55 -5.70 1.92 -24.01
C LYS A 55 -4.20 2.01 -23.72
N LEU A 56 -3.78 1.81 -22.47
CA LEU A 56 -2.35 1.67 -22.13
C LEU A 56 -2.03 0.48 -21.24
N SER A 57 -3.01 -0.13 -20.57
CA SER A 57 -2.80 -1.38 -19.83
C SER A 57 -2.81 -2.64 -20.70
N GLU A 58 -3.19 -2.54 -21.98
CA GLU A 58 -3.18 -3.66 -22.94
C GLU A 58 -1.90 -3.75 -23.79
N VAL A 59 -0.96 -2.80 -23.66
CA VAL A 59 0.29 -2.76 -24.47
C VAL A 59 1.52 -3.26 -23.68
N VAL A 60 1.33 -3.84 -22.50
CA VAL A 60 2.40 -4.47 -21.70
C VAL A 60 2.16 -5.98 -21.54
N SER A 61 1.88 -6.62 -22.68
CA SER A 61 1.97 -8.07 -22.84
C SER A 61 2.29 -8.36 -24.31
N GLU A 62 3.51 -8.02 -24.73
CA GLU A 62 4.25 -8.78 -25.74
C GLU A 62 5.46 -9.40 -25.07
#